data_AF-A0A494WZ17-F1
#
_entry.id   AF-A0A494WZ17-F1
#
_cell.length_a   1.000
_cell.length_b   1.000
_cell.length_c   1.000
_cell.angle_alpha   90.00
_cell.angle_beta   90.00
_cell.angle_gamma   90.00
#
_symmetry.space_group_name_H-M   'P 1'
#
loop_
_entity.id
_entity.type
_entity.pdbx_description
1 polymer ?
#
loop_
_entity_poly.entity_id
_entity_poly.type
_entity_poly.pdbx_seq_one_letter_code
_entity_poly.pdbx_strand_id
1 'polypeptide(L)'
;SIDTRSGSVNNAAGTMATRGALTLHAGAVNNESGALEAKGSLTAFTNGAAFDNSASGRVIGDRIALSAGELKNNTGLISATTTSSLHTTAIENHGGAILAGQSLELVNQGALNNAAGQIGSDADVKIASTAIDNTAGAIYAGGTLSATAATIINAATRDVTVDTHTGPSSMPAGLQGTDVMLLANQSIDNRQGQILARRAISSTTPSLSNDAGKIETPGHIKLAGLDAFVNRGDINGGTAVAIHANTIDNRDTVQSKGDITVDANTSFKNSGRMIAGGDLTATAGRTRRTTSRTQIPDSPLTAERAFNDQGMPSTAHAAVSNDAQDVPAAHQAPSPEGIATASETVTTDAAATTDGAMPTDGV
;
A
#
# COMPACT_ATOMS: atom_id res chain seq x y z
N SER A 1 23.27 23.58 24.64
CA SER A 1 22.31 22.60 25.17
C SER A 1 21.33 23.35 26.06
N ILE A 2 20.04 23.05 25.95
CA ILE A 2 18.97 23.53 26.82
C ILE A 2 18.38 22.28 27.48
N ASP A 3 18.37 22.23 28.80
CA ASP A 3 17.73 21.16 29.57
C ASP A 3 16.78 21.78 30.59
N THR A 4 15.49 21.69 30.31
CA THR A 4 14.42 22.15 31.21
C THR A 4 13.78 20.98 31.97
N ARG A 5 14.32 19.76 31.83
CA ARG A 5 13.72 18.49 32.29
C ARG A 5 12.33 18.32 31.71
N SER A 6 11.28 18.54 32.50
CA SER A 6 9.87 18.49 32.07
C SER A 6 9.25 19.87 31.85
N GLY A 7 10.01 20.95 32.06
CA GLY A 7 9.54 22.32 31.81
C GLY A 7 9.37 22.59 30.31
N SER A 8 8.41 23.43 29.95
CA SER A 8 8.20 23.79 28.55
C SER A 8 9.26 24.75 28.03
N VAL A 9 9.52 24.68 26.72
CA VAL A 9 10.29 25.68 25.98
C VAL A 9 9.32 26.45 25.08
N ASN A 10 9.30 27.77 25.21
CA ASN A 10 8.52 28.65 24.34
C ASN A 10 9.46 29.46 23.45
N ASN A 11 9.43 29.19 22.15
CA ASN A 11 10.12 29.89 21.08
C ASN A 11 9.12 30.42 20.03
N ALA A 12 7.85 30.62 20.38
CA ALA A 12 6.85 31.15 19.47
C ALA A 12 7.26 32.54 18.95
N ALA A 13 7.23 32.74 17.63
CA ALA A 13 7.75 33.93 16.94
C ALA A 13 9.23 34.29 17.27
N GLY A 14 9.94 33.41 17.97
CA GLY A 14 11.30 33.59 18.43
C GLY A 14 12.32 32.97 17.47
N THR A 15 13.60 33.08 17.83
CA THR A 15 14.69 32.43 17.11
C THR A 15 15.72 31.90 18.10
N MET A 16 15.99 30.59 18.05
CA MET A 16 17.12 29.96 18.69
C MET A 16 18.02 29.38 17.60
N ALA A 17 19.19 29.98 17.41
CA ALA A 17 20.12 29.60 16.36
C ALA A 17 21.52 29.31 16.90
N THR A 18 22.20 28.32 16.31
CA THR A 18 23.59 27.98 16.64
C THR A 18 24.39 27.56 15.41
N ARG A 19 25.69 27.85 15.41
CA ARG A 19 26.63 27.34 14.40
C ARG A 19 27.07 25.89 14.66
N GLY A 20 26.88 25.40 15.87
CA GLY A 20 27.21 24.03 16.27
C GLY A 20 25.96 23.17 16.36
N ALA A 21 25.97 22.21 17.29
CA ALA A 21 24.79 21.42 17.60
C ALA A 21 23.82 22.18 18.52
N LEU A 22 22.52 21.97 18.32
CA LEU A 22 21.45 22.36 19.23
C LEU A 22 20.88 21.09 19.87
N THR A 23 20.80 21.07 21.21
CA THR A 23 20.18 19.98 21.96
C THR A 23 19.15 20.58 22.89
N LEU A 24 17.89 20.16 22.75
CA LEU A 24 16.77 20.52 23.62
C LEU A 24 16.28 19.26 24.34
N HIS A 25 16.41 19.25 25.66
CA HIS A 25 15.73 18.30 26.53
C HIS A 25 14.67 19.08 27.31
N ALA A 26 13.40 18.82 27.01
CA ALA A 26 12.30 19.62 27.55
C ALA A 26 11.04 18.78 27.81
N GLY A 27 10.03 19.43 28.39
CA GLY A 27 8.64 19.02 28.22
C GLY A 27 8.13 19.50 26.86
N ALA A 28 6.95 20.12 26.84
CA ALA A 28 6.37 20.65 25.60
C ALA A 28 7.26 21.73 24.97
N VAL A 29 7.39 21.72 23.65
CA VAL A 29 8.11 22.75 22.88
C VAL A 29 7.11 23.47 22.00
N ASN A 30 6.99 24.79 22.17
CA ASN A 30 6.24 25.65 21.26
C ASN A 30 7.23 26.42 20.37
N ASN A 31 7.19 26.19 19.07
CA ASN A 31 7.94 26.86 18.02
C ASN A 31 7.01 27.44 16.93
N GLU A 32 5.76 27.76 17.28
CA GLU A 32 4.79 28.37 16.37
C GLU A 32 5.33 29.69 15.79
N SER A 33 5.34 29.84 14.46
CA SER A 33 5.97 30.99 13.77
C SER A 33 7.44 31.25 14.17
N GLY A 34 8.06 30.31 14.89
CA GLY A 34 9.40 30.45 15.45
C GLY A 34 10.46 29.77 14.60
N ALA A 35 11.72 29.89 15.03
CA ALA A 35 12.86 29.27 14.36
C ALA A 35 13.79 28.56 15.34
N LEU A 36 14.00 27.26 15.14
CA LEU A 36 15.02 26.45 15.79
C LEU A 36 16.03 26.03 14.72
N GLU A 37 17.22 26.61 14.75
CA GLU A 37 18.19 26.47 13.66
C GLU A 37 19.56 26.04 14.18
N ALA A 38 20.10 24.97 13.59
CA ALA A 38 21.46 24.52 13.86
C ALA A 38 22.20 24.29 12.54
N LYS A 39 23.40 24.88 12.40
CA LYS A 39 24.30 24.48 11.29
C LYS A 39 24.90 23.09 11.48
N GLY A 40 24.88 22.58 12.72
CA GLY A 40 25.19 21.18 13.03
C GLY A 40 23.92 20.38 13.30
N SER A 41 24.06 19.33 14.11
CA SER A 41 22.93 18.50 14.51
C SER A 41 21.93 19.25 15.39
N LEU A 42 20.63 19.07 15.13
CA LEU A 42 19.54 19.48 16.00
C LEU A 42 18.90 18.22 16.63
N THR A 43 18.98 18.12 17.95
CA THR A 43 18.34 17.05 18.72
C THR A 43 17.30 17.65 19.64
N ALA A 44 16.07 17.13 19.63
CA ALA A 44 15.02 17.53 20.55
C ALA A 44 14.34 16.30 21.16
N PHE A 45 14.21 16.30 22.48
CA PHE A 45 13.55 15.25 23.25
C PHE A 45 12.55 15.88 24.23
N THR A 46 11.27 15.57 24.04
CA THR A 46 10.17 16.21 24.82
C THR A 46 9.59 15.32 25.92
N ASN A 47 10.22 14.16 26.19
CA ASN A 47 9.70 13.15 27.13
C ASN A 47 8.24 12.72 26.84
N GLY A 48 7.84 12.70 25.56
CA GLY A 48 6.48 12.37 25.14
C GLY A 48 5.48 13.54 25.17
N ALA A 49 5.92 14.76 25.50
CA ALA A 49 5.11 15.96 25.37
C ALA A 49 5.04 16.44 23.91
N ALA A 50 4.11 17.35 23.61
CA ALA A 50 3.93 17.88 22.26
C ALA A 50 5.12 18.73 21.80
N PHE A 51 5.41 18.66 20.50
CA PHE A 51 6.31 19.57 19.80
C PHE A 51 5.50 20.31 18.73
N ASP A 52 5.25 21.60 18.95
CA ASP A 52 4.50 22.43 18.02
C ASP A 52 5.45 23.26 17.16
N ASN A 53 5.46 22.99 15.86
CA ASN A 53 6.19 23.70 14.82
C ASN A 53 5.23 24.30 13.78
N SER A 54 3.96 24.48 14.13
CA SER A 54 2.94 24.94 13.19
C SER A 54 3.07 26.43 12.87
N ALA A 55 2.16 26.94 12.03
CA ALA A 55 2.06 28.36 11.70
C ALA A 55 3.38 28.95 11.14
N SER A 56 3.97 28.31 10.13
CA SER A 56 5.28 28.71 9.57
C SER A 56 6.47 28.59 10.53
N GLY A 57 6.33 27.78 11.59
CA GLY A 57 7.45 27.37 12.43
C GLY A 57 8.53 26.64 11.62
N ARG A 58 9.80 26.82 12.00
CA ARG A 58 10.95 26.22 11.33
C ARG A 58 11.84 25.43 12.28
N VAL A 59 12.15 24.20 11.90
CA VAL A 59 13.23 23.39 12.50
C VAL A 59 14.23 23.04 11.40
N ILE A 60 15.40 23.66 11.45
CA ILE A 60 16.47 23.50 10.45
C ILE A 60 17.72 22.93 11.10
N GLY A 61 18.27 21.88 10.52
CA GLY A 61 19.48 21.22 11.02
C GLY A 61 20.34 20.66 9.89
N ASP A 62 21.62 20.42 10.16
CA ASP A 62 22.41 19.53 9.30
C ASP A 62 21.87 18.10 9.39
N ARG A 63 21.68 17.63 10.63
CA ARG A 63 20.98 16.38 10.98
C ARG A 63 19.89 16.69 11.99
N ILE A 64 18.71 16.11 11.83
CA ILE A 64 17.60 16.25 12.79
C ILE A 64 17.33 14.91 13.47
N ALA A 65 17.25 14.92 14.80
CA ALA A 65 16.72 13.82 15.60
C ALA A 65 15.69 14.38 16.59
N LEU A 66 14.42 14.04 16.38
CA LEU A 66 13.31 14.52 17.20
C LEU A 66 12.60 13.32 17.81
N SER A 67 12.45 13.31 19.13
CA SER A 67 11.62 12.35 19.83
C SER A 67 10.59 13.10 20.66
N ALA A 68 9.33 13.00 20.25
CA ALA A 68 8.22 13.73 20.85
C ALA A 68 6.97 12.87 21.05
N GLY A 69 5.96 13.43 21.73
CA GLY A 69 4.61 12.89 21.68
C GLY A 69 3.98 13.22 20.33
N GLU A 70 3.00 14.11 20.34
CA GLU A 70 2.44 14.68 19.11
C GLU A 70 3.41 15.69 18.50
N LEU A 71 3.69 15.55 17.21
CA LEU A 71 4.40 16.53 16.40
C LEU A 71 3.39 17.28 15.52
N LYS A 72 3.24 18.58 15.76
CA LYS A 72 2.43 19.46 14.93
C LYS A 72 3.34 20.25 14.00
N ASN A 73 3.28 19.96 12.71
CA ASN A 73 4.01 20.63 11.65
C ASN A 73 3.06 21.23 10.60
N ASN A 74 1.80 21.52 10.99
CA ASN A 74 0.81 22.12 10.09
C ASN A 74 1.31 23.48 9.60
N THR A 75 1.42 23.64 8.28
CA THR A 75 2.03 24.80 7.60
C THR A 75 3.45 25.14 8.08
N GLY A 76 4.11 24.22 8.78
CA GLY A 76 5.47 24.34 9.29
C GLY A 76 6.49 23.66 8.39
N LEU A 77 7.76 23.87 8.71
CA LEU A 77 8.89 23.26 8.03
C LEU A 77 9.82 22.56 9.02
N ILE A 78 10.10 21.29 8.74
CA ILE A 78 11.23 20.55 9.31
C ILE A 78 12.13 20.18 8.14
N SER A 79 13.38 20.66 8.14
CA SER A 79 14.32 20.43 7.04
C SER A 79 15.71 20.08 7.55
N ALA A 80 16.15 18.86 7.25
CA ALA A 80 17.51 18.41 7.47
C ALA A 80 18.33 18.50 6.17
N THR A 81 19.57 19.02 6.25
CA THR A 81 20.47 19.01 5.09
C THR A 81 20.92 17.58 4.74
N THR A 82 21.10 16.73 5.76
CA THR A 82 21.47 15.33 5.63
C THR A 82 20.28 14.46 6.06
N THR A 83 20.37 13.77 7.19
CA THR A 83 19.35 12.81 7.63
C THR A 83 18.39 13.41 8.66
N SER A 84 17.15 12.95 8.65
CA SER A 84 16.14 13.27 9.66
C SER A 84 15.51 12.01 10.22
N SER A 85 15.42 11.92 11.55
CA SER A 85 14.83 10.79 12.28
C SER A 85 13.82 11.33 13.28
N LEU A 86 12.53 11.05 13.06
CA LEU A 86 11.43 11.53 13.90
C LEU A 86 10.73 10.34 14.57
N HIS A 87 10.71 10.34 15.91
CA HIS A 87 10.07 9.33 16.74
C HIS A 87 8.92 9.97 17.50
N THR A 88 7.69 9.62 17.17
CA THR A 88 6.50 10.36 17.63
C THR A 88 5.35 9.42 18.01
N THR A 89 4.36 9.93 18.72
CA THR A 89 3.08 9.24 18.94
C THR A 89 2.03 9.62 17.89
N ALA A 90 2.13 10.81 17.31
CA ALA A 90 1.31 11.26 16.18
C ALA A 90 2.06 12.35 15.39
N ILE A 91 1.76 12.49 14.10
CA ILE A 91 2.31 13.55 13.26
C ILE A 91 1.16 14.21 12.49
N GLU A 92 1.01 15.53 12.68
CA GLU A 92 0.14 16.39 11.89
C GLU A 92 1.01 17.25 10.97
N ASN A 93 0.95 17.03 9.67
CA ASN A 93 1.75 17.72 8.64
C ASN A 93 0.85 18.37 7.56
N HIS A 94 -0.32 18.86 7.95
CA HIS A 94 -1.27 19.45 7.01
C HIS A 94 -0.71 20.73 6.38
N GLY A 95 -0.52 20.73 5.06
CA GLY A 95 0.09 21.86 4.35
C GLY A 95 1.54 22.17 4.77
N GLY A 96 2.16 21.30 5.57
CA GLY A 96 3.54 21.44 6.05
C GLY A 96 4.53 20.64 5.22
N ALA A 97 5.82 20.78 5.55
CA ALA A 97 6.89 20.03 4.91
C ALA A 97 7.85 19.39 5.92
N ILE A 98 8.13 18.10 5.72
CA ILE A 98 9.17 17.35 6.42
C ILE A 98 10.16 16.82 5.38
N LEU A 99 11.36 17.41 5.34
CA LEU A 99 12.33 17.25 4.27
C LEU A 99 13.70 16.80 4.80
N ALA A 100 14.42 16.02 3.99
CA ALA A 100 15.80 15.63 4.26
C ALA A 100 16.62 15.51 2.95
N GLY A 101 17.83 16.08 2.91
CA GLY A 101 18.72 15.91 1.73
C GLY A 101 19.37 14.52 1.62
N GLN A 102 19.24 13.68 2.65
CA GLN A 102 19.56 12.26 2.67
C GLN A 102 18.41 11.52 3.38
N SER A 103 18.63 10.33 3.92
CA SER A 103 17.54 9.47 4.43
C SER A 103 16.63 10.15 5.46
N LEU A 104 15.33 9.89 5.32
CA LEU A 104 14.27 10.32 6.23
C LEU A 104 13.62 9.09 6.86
N GLU A 105 13.62 9.02 8.19
CA GLU A 105 12.93 7.99 8.96
C GLU A 105 11.86 8.59 9.87
N LEU A 106 10.63 8.10 9.73
CA LEU A 106 9.49 8.42 10.58
C LEU A 106 9.04 7.15 11.31
N VAL A 107 9.31 7.08 12.61
CA VAL A 107 8.82 6.02 13.50
C VAL A 107 7.70 6.61 14.36
N ASN A 108 6.48 6.46 13.89
CA ASN A 108 5.28 7.01 14.49
C ASN A 108 4.42 5.91 15.12
N GLN A 109 4.05 6.06 16.39
CA GLN A 109 3.24 5.06 17.10
C GLN A 109 1.74 5.19 16.85
N GLY A 110 1.29 6.26 16.18
CA GLY A 110 -0.11 6.56 15.91
C GLY A 110 -0.35 6.92 14.45
N ALA A 111 -1.26 7.86 14.20
CA ALA A 111 -1.58 8.32 12.85
C ALA A 111 -0.55 9.33 12.33
N LEU A 112 -0.25 9.25 11.04
CA LEU A 112 0.51 10.25 10.28
C LEU A 112 -0.47 10.92 9.31
N ASN A 113 -0.78 12.19 9.55
CA ASN A 113 -1.59 13.01 8.66
C ASN A 113 -0.68 13.90 7.81
N ASN A 114 -0.54 13.54 6.53
CA ASN A 114 0.17 14.32 5.51
C ASN A 114 -0.81 14.96 4.51
N ALA A 115 -2.05 15.24 4.91
CA ALA A 115 -3.05 15.76 4.00
C ALA A 115 -2.62 17.13 3.44
N ALA A 116 -2.60 17.30 2.12
CA ALA A 116 -2.07 18.50 1.45
C ALA A 116 -0.63 18.91 1.84
N GLY A 117 0.12 18.01 2.50
CA GLY A 117 1.49 18.24 2.97
C GLY A 117 2.53 17.55 2.11
N GLN A 118 3.79 17.76 2.47
CA GLN A 118 4.97 17.17 1.87
C GLN A 118 5.80 16.38 2.88
N ILE A 119 6.17 15.16 2.50
CA ILE A 119 7.20 14.37 3.17
C ILE A 119 8.18 13.94 2.09
N GLY A 120 9.47 14.21 2.23
CA GLY A 120 10.39 13.66 1.26
C GLY A 120 11.86 13.78 1.52
N SER A 121 12.60 13.03 0.71
CA SER A 121 14.04 12.92 0.77
C SER A 121 14.66 12.73 -0.61
N ASP A 122 15.89 13.22 -0.80
CA ASP A 122 16.70 12.92 -2.00
C ASP A 122 17.24 11.47 -2.00
N ALA A 123 17.13 10.75 -0.89
CA ALA A 123 17.49 9.35 -0.72
C ALA A 123 16.25 8.53 -0.28
N ASP A 124 16.42 7.62 0.69
CA ASP A 124 15.35 6.74 1.15
C ASP A 124 14.39 7.47 2.12
N VAL A 125 13.10 7.16 1.99
CA VAL A 125 12.07 7.53 2.97
C VAL A 125 11.50 6.26 3.58
N LYS A 126 11.58 6.14 4.90
CA LYS A 126 11.01 5.04 5.66
C LYS A 126 9.97 5.55 6.65
N ILE A 127 8.75 5.04 6.54
CA ILE A 127 7.62 5.41 7.39
C ILE A 127 7.08 4.14 8.04
N ALA A 128 7.03 4.14 9.37
CA ALA A 128 6.28 3.18 10.16
C ALA A 128 5.26 3.95 11.00
N SER A 129 3.97 3.66 10.80
CA SER A 129 2.85 4.37 11.43
C SER A 129 1.71 3.40 11.68
N THR A 130 0.70 3.73 12.48
CA THR A 130 -0.53 2.89 12.54
C THR A 130 -1.44 3.18 11.36
N ALA A 131 -1.51 4.44 10.94
CA ALA A 131 -2.20 4.89 9.74
C ALA A 131 -1.38 5.97 9.03
N ILE A 132 -1.48 6.01 7.70
CA ILE A 132 -0.89 7.05 6.87
C ILE A 132 -2.02 7.66 6.04
N ASP A 133 -2.26 8.96 6.21
CA ASP A 133 -3.16 9.74 5.35
C ASP A 133 -2.33 10.69 4.49
N ASN A 134 -2.24 10.38 3.20
CA ASN A 134 -1.61 11.21 2.17
C ASN A 134 -2.66 11.86 1.24
N THR A 135 -3.85 12.16 1.76
CA THR A 135 -4.92 12.76 0.95
C THR A 135 -4.52 14.13 0.43
N ALA A 136 -4.59 14.34 -0.89
CA ALA A 136 -4.09 15.56 -1.53
C ALA A 136 -2.60 15.88 -1.23
N GLY A 137 -1.85 14.94 -0.65
CA GLY A 137 -0.47 15.12 -0.25
C GLY A 137 0.53 14.52 -1.24
N ALA A 138 1.80 14.69 -0.90
CA ALA A 138 2.92 14.11 -1.61
C ALA A 138 3.93 13.47 -0.63
N ILE A 139 4.36 12.25 -0.95
CA ILE A 139 5.47 11.55 -0.29
C ILE A 139 6.48 11.14 -1.37
N TYR A 140 7.70 11.67 -1.29
CA TYR A 140 8.73 11.49 -2.31
C TYR A 140 10.03 10.91 -1.73
N ALA A 141 10.55 9.86 -2.35
CA ALA A 141 11.91 9.37 -2.12
C ALA A 141 12.72 9.42 -3.42
N GLY A 142 13.92 9.99 -3.39
CA GLY A 142 14.88 9.82 -4.49
C GLY A 142 15.35 8.37 -4.62
N GLY A 143 15.40 7.65 -3.49
CA GLY A 143 15.69 6.22 -3.38
C GLY A 143 14.42 5.40 -3.16
N THR A 144 14.40 4.54 -2.16
CA THR A 144 13.25 3.69 -1.81
C THR A 144 12.29 4.42 -0.89
N LEU A 145 11.01 4.45 -1.26
CA LEU A 145 9.92 4.75 -0.35
C LEU A 145 9.42 3.45 0.28
N SER A 146 9.62 3.28 1.58
CA SER A 146 9.09 2.17 2.38
C SER A 146 8.03 2.67 3.35
N ALA A 147 6.77 2.28 3.17
CA ALA A 147 5.67 2.66 4.05
C ALA A 147 5.03 1.42 4.68
N THR A 148 5.04 1.36 6.02
CA THR A 148 4.40 0.32 6.81
C THR A 148 3.30 0.91 7.68
N ALA A 149 2.07 0.42 7.53
CA ALA A 149 0.93 0.85 8.33
C ALA A 149 -0.16 -0.23 8.46
N ALA A 150 -1.21 0.06 9.21
CA ALA A 150 -2.45 -0.72 9.08
C ALA A 150 -3.21 -0.30 7.82
N THR A 151 -3.42 1.01 7.69
CA THR A 151 -4.08 1.63 6.54
C THR A 151 -3.17 2.67 5.90
N ILE A 152 -3.15 2.69 4.57
CA ILE A 152 -2.49 3.71 3.77
C ILE A 152 -3.55 4.34 2.86
N ILE A 153 -3.89 5.60 3.12
CA ILE A 153 -4.75 6.42 2.27
C ILE A 153 -3.84 7.28 1.39
N ASN A 154 -3.88 7.05 0.09
CA ASN A 154 -3.20 7.82 -0.93
C ASN A 154 -4.25 8.32 -1.93
N ALA A 155 -5.13 9.20 -1.48
CA ALA A 155 -6.32 9.58 -2.23
C ALA A 155 -6.29 11.04 -2.70
N ALA A 156 -6.95 11.33 -3.83
CA ALA A 156 -7.10 12.68 -4.37
C ALA A 156 -5.79 13.49 -4.42
N THR A 157 -4.67 12.81 -4.70
CA THR A 157 -3.31 13.36 -4.60
C THR A 157 -3.09 14.43 -5.66
N ARG A 158 -2.29 15.45 -5.35
CA ARG A 158 -1.96 16.55 -6.26
C ARG A 158 -0.52 16.98 -6.06
N ASP A 159 0.03 17.68 -7.03
CA ASP A 159 1.31 18.35 -6.84
C ASP A 159 1.18 19.35 -5.69
N VAL A 160 2.05 19.23 -4.70
CA VAL A 160 2.03 20.07 -3.52
C VAL A 160 3.19 21.05 -3.64
N THR A 161 2.95 22.34 -3.38
CA THR A 161 4.03 23.33 -3.23
C THR A 161 3.95 23.93 -1.84
N VAL A 162 5.05 23.88 -1.09
CA VAL A 162 5.17 24.44 0.26
C VAL A 162 6.29 25.48 0.25
N ASP A 163 6.06 26.63 0.87
CA ASP A 163 7.12 27.62 1.08
C ASP A 163 8.07 27.16 2.19
N THR A 164 9.30 26.84 1.80
CA THR A 164 10.32 26.40 2.76
C THR A 164 11.14 27.56 3.34
N HIS A 165 10.78 28.81 3.04
CA HIS A 165 11.54 30.02 3.40
C HIS A 165 12.98 30.07 2.82
N THR A 166 13.41 29.00 2.14
CA THR A 166 14.58 28.96 1.24
C THR A 166 14.16 28.96 -0.23
N GLY A 167 12.84 28.96 -0.48
CA GLY A 167 12.19 28.87 -1.78
C GLY A 167 11.01 27.89 -1.76
N PRO A 168 10.18 27.87 -2.80
CA PRO A 168 9.13 26.87 -2.93
C PRO A 168 9.75 25.48 -3.11
N SER A 169 9.31 24.53 -2.29
CA SER A 169 9.51 23.09 -2.54
C SER A 169 8.27 22.60 -3.27
N SER A 170 8.44 22.02 -4.46
CA SER A 170 7.35 21.37 -5.19
C SER A 170 7.60 19.87 -5.23
N MET A 171 6.61 19.11 -4.77
CA MET A 171 6.62 17.65 -4.85
C MET A 171 5.49 17.16 -5.73
N PRO A 172 5.77 16.15 -6.56
CA PRO A 172 4.77 15.59 -7.44
C PRO A 172 3.74 14.77 -6.64
N ALA A 173 2.54 14.65 -7.17
CA ALA A 173 1.42 14.01 -6.50
C ALA A 173 1.71 12.58 -5.99
N GLY A 174 1.18 12.26 -4.80
CA GLY A 174 1.02 10.90 -4.31
C GLY A 174 2.29 10.28 -3.74
N LEU A 175 2.49 8.98 -3.96
CA LEU A 175 3.63 8.22 -3.45
C LEU A 175 4.64 8.00 -4.57
N GLN A 176 5.88 8.47 -4.39
CA GLN A 176 6.91 8.37 -5.41
C GLN A 176 8.24 7.88 -4.87
N GLY A 177 8.94 7.07 -5.67
CA GLY A 177 10.23 6.50 -5.33
C GLY A 177 11.05 6.09 -6.56
N THR A 178 12.34 5.82 -6.40
CA THR A 178 13.01 4.86 -7.28
C THR A 178 12.33 3.50 -7.14
N ASP A 179 12.07 3.10 -5.90
CA ASP A 179 11.23 1.96 -5.56
C ASP A 179 10.14 2.39 -4.58
N VAL A 180 8.96 1.79 -4.71
CA VAL A 180 7.87 1.99 -3.76
C VAL A 180 7.50 0.63 -3.16
N MET A 181 7.65 0.51 -1.85
CA MET A 181 7.37 -0.68 -1.06
C MET A 181 6.31 -0.36 -0.01
N LEU A 182 5.12 -0.93 -0.17
CA LEU A 182 3.97 -0.68 0.69
C LEU A 182 3.60 -1.96 1.45
N LEU A 183 3.62 -1.90 2.77
CA LEU A 183 3.16 -2.97 3.64
C LEU A 183 2.00 -2.43 4.47
N ALA A 184 0.78 -2.81 4.11
CA ALA A 184 -0.41 -2.47 4.88
C ALA A 184 -1.04 -3.74 5.44
N ASN A 185 -1.42 -3.77 6.71
CA ASN A 185 -2.06 -4.96 7.28
C ASN A 185 -3.60 -4.96 7.18
N GLN A 186 -4.20 -3.89 6.65
CA GLN A 186 -5.64 -3.80 6.37
C GLN A 186 -5.91 -3.36 4.94
N SER A 187 -5.49 -2.15 4.55
CA SER A 187 -5.86 -1.60 3.25
C SER A 187 -4.90 -0.57 2.68
N ILE A 188 -4.91 -0.46 1.35
CA ILE A 188 -4.33 0.63 0.58
C ILE A 188 -5.45 1.23 -0.27
N ASP A 189 -5.79 2.49 -0.02
CA ASP A 189 -6.74 3.29 -0.81
C ASP A 189 -5.94 4.21 -1.75
N ASN A 190 -5.94 3.92 -3.05
CA ASN A 190 -5.31 4.76 -4.09
C ASN A 190 -6.36 5.49 -4.94
N ARG A 191 -7.52 5.85 -4.38
CA ARG A 191 -8.61 6.48 -5.16
C ARG A 191 -8.26 7.90 -5.58
N GLN A 192 -8.26 8.20 -6.88
CA GLN A 192 -7.76 9.47 -7.44
C GLN A 192 -6.32 9.76 -7.00
N GLY A 193 -5.57 8.72 -6.65
CA GLY A 193 -4.20 8.78 -6.18
C GLY A 193 -3.18 8.42 -7.24
N GLN A 194 -1.92 8.71 -6.97
CA GLN A 194 -0.79 8.27 -7.78
C GLN A 194 0.21 7.48 -6.95
N ILE A 195 0.63 6.32 -7.46
CA ILE A 195 1.77 5.55 -6.97
C ILE A 195 2.72 5.37 -8.14
N LEU A 196 3.85 6.07 -8.11
CA LEU A 196 4.82 6.08 -9.20
C LEU A 196 6.17 5.57 -8.72
N ALA A 197 6.84 4.76 -9.53
CA ALA A 197 8.22 4.39 -9.27
C ALA A 197 9.08 4.47 -10.53
N ARG A 198 10.40 4.62 -10.36
CA ARG A 198 11.36 4.56 -11.47
C ARG A 198 11.81 3.13 -11.79
N ARG A 199 11.70 2.20 -10.83
CA ARG A 199 12.20 0.82 -10.97
C ARG A 199 11.17 -0.23 -10.58
N ALA A 200 10.56 -0.14 -9.41
CA ALA A 200 9.58 -1.15 -8.99
C ALA A 200 8.53 -0.62 -8.03
N ILE A 201 7.34 -1.21 -8.10
CA ILE A 201 6.28 -1.04 -7.13
C ILE A 201 5.96 -2.41 -6.55
N SER A 202 5.99 -2.53 -5.23
CA SER A 202 5.53 -3.72 -4.52
C SER A 202 4.57 -3.35 -3.41
N SER A 203 3.46 -4.08 -3.31
CA SER A 203 2.54 -3.95 -2.19
C SER A 203 2.18 -5.31 -1.60
N THR A 204 2.01 -5.33 -0.28
CA THR A 204 1.41 -6.44 0.46
C THR A 204 0.31 -5.88 1.35
N THR A 205 -0.93 -6.22 1.06
CA THR A 205 -2.12 -5.73 1.78
C THR A 205 -3.32 -6.63 1.55
N PRO A 206 -4.21 -6.83 2.55
CA PRO A 206 -5.48 -7.55 2.34
C PRO A 206 -6.42 -6.87 1.33
N SER A 207 -6.44 -5.54 1.30
CA SER A 207 -7.30 -4.79 0.37
C SER A 207 -6.53 -3.72 -0.36
N LEU A 208 -6.74 -3.61 -1.68
CA LEU A 208 -6.23 -2.51 -2.49
C LEU A 208 -7.30 -2.03 -3.46
N SER A 209 -7.60 -0.72 -3.39
CA SER A 209 -8.53 -0.04 -4.30
C SER A 209 -7.78 0.99 -5.15
N ASN A 210 -7.81 0.82 -6.47
CA ASN A 210 -7.28 1.78 -7.44
C ASN A 210 -8.42 2.38 -8.27
N ASP A 211 -9.26 3.21 -7.65
CA ASP A 211 -10.42 3.84 -8.31
C ASP A 211 -10.05 5.20 -8.90
N ALA A 212 -10.14 5.37 -10.22
CA ALA A 212 -9.63 6.57 -10.90
C ALA A 212 -8.17 6.92 -10.49
N GLY A 213 -7.42 5.92 -10.00
CA GLY A 213 -6.05 6.04 -9.53
C GLY A 213 -5.06 5.56 -10.58
N LYS A 214 -3.80 5.93 -10.38
CA LYS A 214 -2.68 5.55 -11.24
C LYS A 214 -1.63 4.79 -10.44
N ILE A 215 -1.22 3.62 -10.95
CA ILE A 215 -0.07 2.86 -10.45
C ILE A 215 0.86 2.61 -11.63
N GLU A 216 2.05 3.20 -11.65
CA GLU A 216 2.92 3.17 -12.83
C GLU A 216 4.40 3.10 -12.51
N THR A 217 5.11 2.25 -13.26
CA THR A 217 6.57 2.18 -13.24
C THR A 217 7.08 1.61 -14.56
N PRO A 218 8.24 2.08 -15.08
CA PRO A 218 8.87 1.47 -16.24
C PRO A 218 9.51 0.11 -15.93
N GLY A 219 9.54 -0.33 -14.67
CA GLY A 219 9.93 -1.70 -14.31
C GLY A 219 8.75 -2.57 -13.94
N HIS A 220 8.82 -3.29 -12.82
CA HIS A 220 7.81 -4.28 -12.45
C HIS A 220 6.86 -3.79 -11.35
N ILE A 221 5.61 -4.22 -11.45
CA ILE A 221 4.57 -4.05 -10.42
C ILE A 221 4.27 -5.41 -9.82
N LYS A 222 4.31 -5.52 -8.49
CA LYS A 222 3.88 -6.71 -7.74
C LYS A 222 2.85 -6.31 -6.68
N LEU A 223 1.60 -6.75 -6.84
CA LEU A 223 0.54 -6.56 -5.86
C LEU A 223 0.20 -7.94 -5.25
N ALA A 224 0.36 -8.11 -3.94
CA ALA A 224 0.23 -9.41 -3.29
C ALA A 224 -0.43 -9.34 -1.91
N GLY A 225 -0.74 -10.50 -1.33
CA GLY A 225 -1.36 -10.60 0.00
C GLY A 225 -2.82 -10.15 0.05
N LEU A 226 -3.46 -10.04 -1.12
CA LEU A 226 -4.78 -9.44 -1.29
C LEU A 226 -5.89 -10.47 -1.06
N ASP A 227 -6.85 -10.15 -0.21
CA ASP A 227 -8.16 -10.78 -0.21
C ASP A 227 -9.03 -10.19 -1.33
N ALA A 228 -9.00 -8.86 -1.45
CA ALA A 228 -9.78 -8.13 -2.45
C ALA A 228 -8.92 -7.09 -3.15
N PHE A 229 -8.94 -7.15 -4.48
CA PHE A 229 -8.32 -6.16 -5.34
C PHE A 229 -9.34 -5.62 -6.33
N VAL A 230 -9.51 -4.30 -6.32
CA VAL A 230 -10.40 -3.58 -7.24
C VAL A 230 -9.59 -2.57 -8.03
N ASN A 231 -9.63 -2.69 -9.35
CA ASN A 231 -9.07 -1.70 -10.26
C ASN A 231 -10.17 -1.04 -11.09
N ARG A 232 -10.28 0.28 -10.98
CA ARG A 232 -11.10 1.15 -11.83
C ARG A 232 -10.28 2.36 -12.29
N GLY A 233 -9.00 2.15 -12.51
CA GLY A 233 -8.03 3.15 -12.95
C GLY A 233 -6.89 2.49 -13.73
N ASP A 234 -5.77 3.17 -13.82
CA ASP A 234 -4.65 2.74 -14.65
C ASP A 234 -3.58 1.99 -13.84
N ILE A 235 -3.17 0.83 -14.34
CA ILE A 235 -2.00 0.10 -13.88
C ILE A 235 -1.06 -0.14 -15.05
N ASN A 236 0.13 0.44 -15.00
CA ASN A 236 1.08 0.50 -16.12
C ASN A 236 2.45 -0.01 -15.68
N GLY A 237 2.77 -1.26 -16.03
CA GLY A 237 4.12 -1.83 -15.86
C GLY A 237 4.96 -1.69 -17.13
N GLY A 238 6.27 -1.61 -16.97
CA GLY A 238 7.19 -1.66 -18.11
C GLY A 238 7.72 -3.06 -18.37
N THR A 239 8.16 -3.79 -17.36
CA THR A 239 8.73 -5.14 -17.55
C THR A 239 7.78 -6.25 -17.18
N ALA A 240 6.96 -6.07 -16.13
CA ALA A 240 5.96 -7.05 -15.70
C ALA A 240 4.89 -6.41 -14.81
N VAL A 241 3.69 -6.98 -14.82
CA VAL A 241 2.67 -6.75 -13.79
C VAL A 241 2.26 -8.10 -13.21
N ALA A 242 2.44 -8.28 -11.90
CA ALA A 242 2.04 -9.47 -11.16
C ALA A 242 1.01 -9.11 -10.09
N ILE A 243 -0.16 -9.76 -10.12
CA ILE A 243 -1.25 -9.52 -9.17
C ILE A 243 -1.68 -10.86 -8.57
N HIS A 244 -1.52 -11.02 -7.27
CA HIS A 244 -1.93 -12.21 -6.52
C HIS A 244 -2.98 -11.84 -5.46
N ALA A 245 -4.21 -12.33 -5.63
CA ALA A 245 -5.31 -12.06 -4.70
C ALA A 245 -6.29 -13.23 -4.54
N ASN A 246 -7.19 -13.18 -3.56
CA ASN A 246 -8.33 -14.09 -3.50
C ASN A 246 -9.39 -13.69 -4.53
N THR A 247 -9.73 -12.41 -4.58
CA THR A 247 -10.68 -11.85 -5.53
C THR A 247 -10.07 -10.67 -6.28
N ILE A 248 -10.20 -10.71 -7.61
CA ILE A 248 -9.72 -9.67 -8.52
C ILE A 248 -10.91 -9.16 -9.33
N ASP A 249 -11.11 -7.86 -9.31
CA ASP A 249 -12.16 -7.15 -10.05
C ASP A 249 -11.53 -5.99 -10.81
N ASN A 250 -11.13 -6.27 -12.05
CA ASN A 250 -10.60 -5.26 -12.97
C ASN A 250 -11.71 -4.71 -13.86
N ARG A 251 -12.01 -3.42 -13.74
CA ARG A 251 -12.97 -2.71 -14.58
C ARG A 251 -12.35 -1.68 -15.52
N ASP A 252 -11.04 -1.47 -15.44
CA ASP A 252 -10.32 -0.54 -16.32
C ASP A 252 -8.99 -1.16 -16.80
N THR A 253 -7.91 -0.39 -16.90
CA THR A 253 -6.71 -0.81 -17.60
C THR A 253 -5.68 -1.42 -16.65
N VAL A 254 -5.22 -2.62 -17.00
CA VAL A 254 -3.96 -3.20 -16.55
C VAL A 254 -3.11 -3.46 -17.78
N GLN A 255 -1.95 -2.85 -17.88
CA GLN A 255 -1.05 -3.04 -19.01
C GLN A 255 0.40 -3.20 -18.58
N SER A 256 1.14 -3.92 -19.41
CA SER A 256 2.57 -4.14 -19.26
C SER A 256 3.22 -4.13 -20.64
N LYS A 257 4.37 -3.48 -20.82
CA LYS A 257 5.17 -3.68 -22.05
C LYS A 257 5.84 -5.06 -22.08
N GLY A 258 5.91 -5.76 -20.95
CA GLY A 258 6.30 -7.16 -20.84
C GLY A 258 5.11 -8.02 -20.42
N ASP A 259 5.34 -8.91 -19.46
CA ASP A 259 4.35 -9.91 -19.06
C ASP A 259 3.28 -9.34 -18.11
N ILE A 260 2.12 -9.98 -18.10
CA ILE A 260 1.10 -9.83 -17.06
C ILE A 260 0.82 -11.21 -16.48
N THR A 261 0.98 -11.36 -15.17
CA THR A 261 0.57 -12.55 -14.41
C THR A 261 -0.49 -12.17 -13.40
N VAL A 262 -1.63 -12.86 -13.46
CA VAL A 262 -2.73 -12.72 -12.52
C VAL A 262 -3.03 -14.08 -11.91
N ASP A 263 -3.01 -14.15 -10.58
CA ASP A 263 -3.36 -15.33 -9.80
C ASP A 263 -4.49 -14.99 -8.83
N ALA A 264 -5.69 -15.48 -9.11
CA ALA A 264 -6.89 -15.31 -8.30
C ALA A 264 -7.28 -16.64 -7.64
N ASN A 265 -7.22 -16.73 -6.30
CA ASN A 265 -7.56 -17.98 -5.62
C ASN A 265 -9.05 -18.35 -5.76
N THR A 266 -9.94 -17.36 -5.83
CA THR A 266 -11.40 -17.57 -5.79
C THR A 266 -12.11 -17.04 -7.02
N SER A 267 -11.94 -15.75 -7.35
CA SER A 267 -12.68 -15.10 -8.43
C SER A 267 -11.82 -14.13 -9.20
N PHE A 268 -11.85 -14.22 -10.51
CA PHE A 268 -11.26 -13.25 -11.43
C PHE A 268 -12.36 -12.67 -12.32
N LYS A 269 -12.63 -11.38 -12.17
CA LYS A 269 -13.54 -10.62 -13.03
C LYS A 269 -12.72 -9.56 -13.76
N ASN A 270 -12.86 -9.55 -15.07
CA ASN A 270 -12.27 -8.53 -15.93
C ASN A 270 -13.35 -7.99 -16.87
N SER A 271 -13.90 -6.82 -16.54
CA SER A 271 -14.75 -6.04 -17.45
C SER A 271 -13.99 -4.87 -18.10
N GLY A 272 -12.75 -4.64 -17.67
CA GLY A 272 -11.83 -3.69 -18.28
C GLY A 272 -10.89 -4.36 -19.30
N ARG A 273 -9.68 -3.83 -19.39
CA ARG A 273 -8.67 -4.23 -20.38
C ARG A 273 -7.41 -4.77 -19.70
N MET A 274 -6.87 -5.85 -20.25
CA MET A 274 -5.55 -6.36 -19.92
C MET A 274 -4.68 -6.46 -21.18
N ILE A 275 -3.57 -5.73 -21.23
CA ILE A 275 -2.64 -5.72 -22.38
C ILE A 275 -1.23 -6.08 -21.92
N ALA A 276 -0.76 -7.26 -22.28
CA ALA A 276 0.65 -7.62 -22.15
C ALA A 276 1.36 -7.43 -23.50
N GLY A 277 2.56 -6.85 -23.47
CA GLY A 277 3.48 -6.88 -24.61
C GLY A 277 4.20 -8.23 -24.74
N GLY A 278 4.28 -8.99 -23.64
CA GLY A 278 4.73 -10.37 -23.56
C GLY A 278 3.57 -11.33 -23.30
N ASP A 279 3.75 -12.26 -22.35
CA ASP A 279 2.75 -13.26 -21.99
C ASP A 279 1.69 -12.67 -21.04
N LEU A 280 0.43 -12.98 -21.32
CA LEU A 280 -0.68 -12.76 -20.38
C LEU A 280 -1.10 -14.11 -19.79
N THR A 281 -0.77 -14.33 -18.52
CA THR A 281 -1.17 -15.53 -17.76
C THR A 281 -2.20 -15.14 -16.70
N ALA A 282 -3.38 -15.76 -16.75
CA ALA A 282 -4.42 -15.58 -15.73
C ALA A 282 -4.84 -16.95 -15.18
N THR A 283 -4.69 -17.15 -13.87
CA THR A 283 -5.16 -18.32 -13.14
C THR A 283 -6.30 -17.90 -12.21
N ALA A 284 -7.42 -18.63 -12.23
CA ALA A 284 -8.58 -18.34 -11.39
C ALA A 284 -9.21 -19.63 -10.87
N GLY A 285 -9.37 -19.73 -9.54
CA GLY A 285 -9.78 -20.97 -8.88
C GLY A 285 -8.66 -22.02 -8.97
N ARG A 286 -8.40 -22.78 -7.90
CA ARG A 286 -7.32 -23.79 -7.88
C ARG A 286 -7.60 -25.04 -8.74
N THR A 287 -7.92 -24.85 -10.00
CA THR A 287 -7.80 -25.83 -11.09
C THR A 287 -6.92 -25.16 -12.15
N ARG A 288 -5.64 -25.54 -12.20
CA ARG A 288 -4.68 -25.04 -13.21
C ARG A 288 -5.32 -25.09 -14.60
N ARG A 289 -5.60 -23.92 -15.19
CA ARG A 289 -5.86 -23.75 -16.61
C ARG A 289 -4.79 -22.81 -17.17
N THR A 290 -3.76 -23.41 -17.77
CA THR A 290 -2.83 -22.70 -18.66
C THR A 290 -3.53 -22.49 -20.00
N THR A 291 -3.87 -21.25 -20.35
CA THR A 291 -4.40 -20.89 -21.67
C THR A 291 -3.52 -19.85 -22.33
N SER A 292 -2.66 -20.27 -23.25
CA SER A 292 -2.07 -19.39 -24.27
C SER A 292 -3.04 -19.29 -25.44
N ARG A 293 -4.02 -18.37 -25.40
CA ARG A 293 -4.74 -17.87 -26.59
C ARG A 293 -5.59 -16.64 -26.24
N THR A 294 -5.22 -15.47 -26.76
CA THR A 294 -6.13 -14.33 -26.84
C THR A 294 -6.99 -14.46 -28.10
N GLN A 295 -8.27 -14.77 -27.96
CA GLN A 295 -9.28 -14.40 -28.95
C GLN A 295 -10.62 -14.16 -28.24
N ILE A 296 -11.07 -12.91 -28.26
CA ILE A 296 -12.25 -12.36 -27.61
C ILE A 296 -13.46 -12.59 -28.52
N PRO A 297 -14.55 -13.18 -28.03
CA PRO A 297 -15.87 -12.93 -28.60
C PRO A 297 -16.41 -11.64 -27.97
N ASP A 298 -16.58 -10.61 -28.79
CA ASP A 298 -17.31 -9.35 -28.52
C ASP A 298 -16.76 -8.40 -27.44
N SER A 299 -15.64 -7.70 -27.71
CA SER A 299 -15.30 -6.38 -27.13
C SER A 299 -13.97 -5.85 -27.70
N PRO A 300 -13.72 -4.52 -27.74
CA PRO A 300 -12.68 -3.90 -28.56
C PRO A 300 -11.29 -4.10 -27.96
N LEU A 301 -10.71 -5.29 -28.12
CA LEU A 301 -9.28 -5.50 -27.94
C LEU A 301 -8.62 -5.36 -29.30
N THR A 302 -8.02 -4.20 -29.57
CA THR A 302 -7.08 -4.01 -30.66
C THR A 302 -5.71 -4.52 -30.24
N ALA A 303 -5.27 -5.62 -30.86
CA ALA A 303 -3.85 -5.98 -30.89
C ALA A 303 -3.21 -5.24 -32.06
N GLU A 304 -2.66 -4.05 -31.83
CA GLU A 304 -1.79 -3.40 -32.82
C GLU A 304 -0.39 -4.02 -32.73
N ARG A 305 0.02 -4.74 -33.78
CA ARG A 305 1.44 -4.93 -34.06
C ARG A 305 1.94 -3.73 -34.85
N ALA A 306 2.93 -3.03 -34.31
CA ALA A 306 3.79 -2.16 -35.09
C ALA A 306 4.50 -3.00 -36.16
N PHE A 307 4.30 -2.63 -37.42
CA PHE A 307 5.08 -3.13 -38.55
C PHE A 307 6.52 -2.64 -38.41
N ASN A 308 7.49 -3.51 -38.65
CA ASN A 308 8.84 -3.08 -39.02
C ASN A 308 8.99 -3.35 -40.52
N ASP A 309 9.47 -2.34 -41.26
CA ASP A 309 9.84 -2.47 -42.66
C ASP A 309 10.90 -3.58 -42.80
N GLN A 310 10.83 -4.35 -43.91
CA GLN A 310 11.56 -5.58 -44.22
C GLN A 310 10.85 -6.87 -43.78
N GLY A 311 9.99 -7.37 -44.69
CA GLY A 311 9.15 -8.53 -44.46
C GLY A 311 9.89 -9.86 -44.31
N MET A 312 9.61 -10.56 -43.21
CA MET A 312 9.49 -12.02 -43.12
C MET A 312 8.52 -12.38 -41.97
N PRO A 313 7.65 -13.41 -42.12
CA PRO A 313 6.78 -13.84 -41.03
C PRO A 313 7.55 -14.71 -40.01
N SER A 314 7.45 -14.41 -38.71
CA SER A 314 7.75 -15.38 -37.65
C SER A 314 6.45 -15.92 -37.05
N THR A 315 6.35 -17.24 -36.99
CA THR A 315 5.13 -18.00 -36.67
C THR A 315 4.86 -18.00 -35.17
N ALA A 316 3.78 -17.34 -34.72
CA ALA A 316 3.18 -17.59 -33.42
C ALA A 316 2.26 -18.82 -33.52
N HIS A 317 2.55 -19.87 -32.75
CA HIS A 317 1.70 -21.06 -32.65
C HIS A 317 0.57 -20.83 -31.63
N ALA A 318 -0.68 -20.91 -32.09
CA ALA A 318 -1.86 -20.94 -31.24
C ALA A 318 -2.46 -22.36 -31.27
N ALA A 319 -2.52 -23.04 -30.13
CA ALA A 319 -3.18 -24.32 -29.99
C ALA A 319 -4.47 -24.17 -29.16
N VAL A 320 -5.54 -24.86 -29.58
CA VAL A 320 -6.80 -25.02 -28.82
C VAL A 320 -7.05 -26.50 -28.67
N SER A 321 -7.34 -26.95 -27.45
CA SER A 321 -7.89 -28.27 -27.18
C SER A 321 -9.16 -28.11 -26.35
N ASN A 322 -10.25 -28.68 -26.85
CA ASN A 322 -11.56 -28.69 -26.23
C ASN A 322 -11.88 -30.17 -25.98
N ASP A 323 -11.85 -30.62 -24.73
CA ASP A 323 -12.37 -31.93 -24.35
C ASP A 323 -13.17 -31.78 -23.06
N ALA A 324 -14.49 -31.70 -23.23
CA ALA A 324 -15.45 -32.20 -22.27
C ALA A 324 -16.07 -33.42 -22.95
N GLN A 325 -15.69 -34.62 -22.52
CA GLN A 325 -16.30 -35.85 -23.03
C GLN A 325 -17.73 -35.97 -22.49
N ASP A 326 -18.67 -36.00 -23.45
CA ASP A 326 -19.97 -36.65 -23.32
C ASP A 326 -19.79 -38.10 -22.81
N VAL A 327 -20.56 -38.49 -21.79
CA VAL A 327 -20.74 -39.90 -21.42
C VAL A 327 -22.12 -40.34 -21.93
N PRO A 328 -22.22 -41.24 -22.93
CA PRO A 328 -23.50 -41.75 -23.38
C PRO A 328 -24.00 -42.90 -22.50
N ALA A 329 -25.29 -42.88 -22.18
CA ALA A 329 -26.00 -43.99 -21.57
C ALA A 329 -26.23 -45.10 -22.61
N ALA A 330 -25.88 -46.35 -22.29
CA ALA A 330 -26.25 -47.53 -23.06
C ALA A 330 -26.80 -48.65 -22.17
N HIS A 331 -28.02 -49.07 -22.50
CA HIS A 331 -28.67 -50.31 -22.11
C HIS A 331 -27.87 -51.55 -22.52
N GLN A 332 -27.84 -52.60 -21.67
CA GLN A 332 -28.40 -53.95 -21.94
C GLN A 332 -28.14 -54.94 -20.78
N ALA A 333 -29.19 -55.71 -20.45
CA ALA A 333 -29.28 -56.85 -19.50
C ALA A 333 -28.78 -58.18 -20.17
N PRO A 334 -28.86 -59.42 -19.60
CA PRO A 334 -29.58 -59.89 -18.39
C PRO A 334 -28.89 -60.96 -17.47
N SER A 335 -29.50 -61.18 -16.29
CA SER A 335 -29.79 -62.41 -15.47
C SER A 335 -28.98 -63.72 -15.63
N PRO A 336 -28.85 -64.63 -14.60
CA PRO A 336 -30.02 -65.24 -13.89
C PRO A 336 -29.87 -65.76 -12.42
N GLU A 337 -31.05 -66.16 -11.86
CA GLU A 337 -31.31 -67.15 -10.77
C GLU A 337 -30.80 -66.85 -9.34
N GLY A 338 -31.47 -67.09 -8.19
CA GLY A 338 -32.74 -67.73 -7.83
C GLY A 338 -32.67 -68.24 -6.36
N ILE A 339 -33.61 -67.79 -5.51
CA ILE A 339 -34.28 -68.49 -4.36
C ILE A 339 -33.53 -68.76 -3.02
N ALA A 340 -34.19 -68.35 -1.89
CA ALA A 340 -34.37 -68.98 -0.55
C ALA A 340 -34.18 -67.97 0.63
N THR A 341 -35.21 -67.40 1.29
CA THR A 341 -36.12 -67.85 2.38
C THR A 341 -35.57 -67.92 3.82
N ALA A 342 -36.41 -67.41 4.76
CA ALA A 342 -36.47 -67.54 6.24
C ALA A 342 -35.55 -66.62 7.07
N SER A 343 -36.01 -65.75 7.99
CA SER A 343 -36.99 -65.75 9.10
C SER A 343 -36.36 -66.00 10.49
N GLU A 344 -36.92 -65.26 11.46
CA GLU A 344 -36.85 -65.32 12.93
C GLU A 344 -35.78 -64.47 13.65
N THR A 345 -36.12 -63.39 14.40
CA THR A 345 -36.80 -63.24 15.73
C THR A 345 -35.99 -63.88 16.88
N VAL A 346 -35.81 -63.35 18.10
CA VAL A 346 -36.45 -62.35 19.00
C VAL A 346 -35.46 -62.19 20.19
N THR A 347 -35.41 -61.08 20.95
CA THR A 347 -35.90 -61.01 22.36
C THR A 347 -35.71 -59.61 22.98
N THR A 348 -36.83 -59.04 23.44
CA THR A 348 -37.13 -58.37 24.73
C THR A 348 -36.14 -57.37 25.34
N ASP A 349 -36.50 -56.09 25.51
CA ASP A 349 -37.41 -55.50 26.52
C ASP A 349 -36.77 -55.33 27.91
N ALA A 350 -36.58 -54.07 28.33
CA ALA A 350 -36.67 -53.60 29.72
C ALA A 350 -36.36 -52.09 29.77
N ALA A 351 -37.42 -51.31 30.02
CA ALA A 351 -37.39 -49.89 30.34
C ALA A 351 -37.23 -49.64 31.86
N ALA A 352 -36.83 -48.40 32.17
CA ALA A 352 -37.17 -47.60 33.36
C ALA A 352 -36.50 -47.98 34.70
N THR A 353 -36.10 -47.10 35.63
CA THR A 353 -36.17 -45.64 35.85
C THR A 353 -35.48 -45.36 37.20
N THR A 354 -34.93 -44.16 37.41
CA THR A 354 -35.10 -43.26 38.59
C THR A 354 -34.06 -42.12 38.42
N ASP A 355 -34.39 -40.84 38.26
CA ASP A 355 -35.14 -39.84 39.04
C ASP A 355 -34.20 -38.89 39.82
N GLY A 356 -34.49 -37.58 39.73
CA GLY A 356 -34.14 -36.57 40.73
C GLY A 356 -32.93 -35.65 40.49
N ALA A 357 -33.18 -34.42 39.99
CA ALA A 357 -32.94 -33.13 40.68
C ALA A 357 -32.61 -31.95 39.74
N MET A 358 -33.24 -30.82 40.03
CA MET A 358 -33.33 -29.54 39.30
C MET A 358 -32.24 -28.50 39.74
N PRO A 359 -32.20 -27.27 39.18
CA PRO A 359 -30.97 -26.48 38.92
C PRO A 359 -30.70 -25.35 39.93
N THR A 360 -29.53 -24.69 39.80
CA THR A 360 -29.32 -23.29 40.26
C THR A 360 -28.33 -22.53 39.37
N ASP A 361 -28.68 -21.26 39.12
CA ASP A 361 -27.92 -20.22 38.42
C ASP A 361 -26.75 -19.64 39.25
N GLY A 362 -25.77 -19.06 38.54
CA GLY A 362 -25.12 -17.80 38.90
C GLY A 362 -23.71 -17.86 39.49
N VAL A 363 -22.71 -17.35 38.75
CA VAL A 363 -21.93 -16.12 39.01
C VAL A 363 -21.43 -15.57 37.67
#